data_AF-A0A7X7ZDV5-F1
#
_entry.id   AF-A0A7X7ZDV5-F1
#
_cell.length_a   1.000
_cell.length_b   1.000
_cell.length_c   1.000
_cell.angle_alpha   90.00
_cell.angle_beta   90.00
_cell.angle_gamma   90.00
#
_symmetry.space_group_name_H-M   'P 1'
#
loop_
_entity.id
_entity.type
_entity.pdbx_description
1 polymer ?
#
loop_
_entity_poly.entity_id
_entity_poly.type
_entity_poly.pdbx_seq_one_letter_code
_entity_poly.pdbx_strand_id
1 'polypeptide(L)' 'MELKRAVVTGLGSINPLGNDVETTWKNALAGKSGAGPITLFDASLFKT' A
#
# COMPACT_ATOMS: atom_id res chain seq x y z
N MET A 1 -17.75 29.47 -11.90
CA MET A 1 -16.52 28.77 -12.33
C MET A 1 -16.90 27.36 -12.73
N GLU A 2 -16.58 26.94 -13.94
CA GLU A 2 -16.74 25.53 -14.35
C GLU A 2 -15.56 24.71 -13.81
N LEU A 3 -15.85 23.55 -13.21
CA LEU A 3 -14.82 22.65 -12.70
C LEU A 3 -14.26 21.82 -13.86
N LYS A 4 -12.95 21.94 -14.11
CA LYS A 4 -12.26 21.09 -15.09
C LYS A 4 -12.13 19.68 -14.54
N ARG A 5 -12.53 18.68 -15.35
CA ARG A 5 -12.40 17.27 -14.99
C ARG A 5 -10.94 16.84 -15.10
N ALA A 6 -10.33 16.52 -13.96
CA ALA A 6 -9.06 15.81 -13.91
C ALA A 6 -9.28 14.30 -13.99
N VAL A 7 -8.34 13.58 -14.59
CA VAL A 7 -8.35 12.12 -14.69
C VAL A 7 -6.99 11.54 -14.31
N VAL A 8 -6.98 10.30 -13.83
CA VAL A 8 -5.76 9.54 -13.55
C VAL A 8 -5.34 8.82 -14.82
N THR A 9 -4.12 9.08 -15.30
CA THR A 9 -3.57 8.49 -16.53
C THR A 9 -2.52 7.41 -16.28
N GLY A 10 -2.10 7.22 -15.04
CA GLY A 10 -1.11 6.23 -14.66
C GLY A 10 -1.14 5.94 -13.16
N LEU A 11 -0.74 4.73 -12.79
CA LEU A 11 -0.72 4.24 -11.42
C LEU A 11 0.62 3.52 -11.18
N GLY A 12 1.16 3.67 -9.97
CA GLY A 12 2.32 2.95 -9.47
C GLY A 12 2.11 2.63 -7.99
N SER A 13 2.64 1.51 -7.52
CA SER A 13 2.37 1.02 -6.16
C SER A 13 3.58 0.31 -5.58
N ILE A 14 3.99 0.71 -4.38
CA ILE A 14 4.95 0.00 -3.53
C ILE A 14 4.41 0.06 -2.11
N ASN A 15 3.91 -1.06 -1.60
CA ASN A 15 3.36 -1.18 -0.25
C ASN A 15 3.34 -2.65 0.21
N PRO A 16 2.96 -2.94 1.47
CA PRO A 16 2.95 -4.31 1.98
C PRO A 16 1.97 -5.29 1.29
N LEU A 17 1.08 -4.81 0.42
CA LEU A 17 0.20 -5.66 -0.40
C LEU A 17 0.79 -5.95 -1.79
N GLY A 18 1.88 -5.31 -2.20
CA GLY A 18 2.53 -5.54 -3.50
C GLY A 18 3.43 -4.37 -3.94
N ASN A 19 4.37 -4.68 -4.83
CA ASN A 19 5.32 -3.72 -5.42
C ASN A 19 4.94 -3.32 -6.85
N ASP A 20 3.71 -3.62 -7.25
CA ASP A 20 3.11 -3.23 -8.51
C ASP A 20 1.57 -3.10 -8.33
N VAL A 21 0.92 -2.46 -9.29
CA VAL A 21 -0.51 -2.13 -9.21
C VAL A 21 -1.37 -3.40 -9.22
N GLU A 22 -1.01 -4.40 -10.03
CA GLU A 22 -1.81 -5.62 -10.21
C GLU A 22 -1.80 -6.46 -8.93
N THR A 23 -0.62 -6.68 -8.36
CA THR A 23 -0.41 -7.43 -7.13
C THR A 23 -1.10 -6.75 -5.94
N THR A 24 -0.92 -5.42 -5.79
CA THR A 24 -1.61 -4.65 -4.73
C THR A 24 -3.12 -4.79 -4.86
N TRP A 25 -3.68 -4.61 -6.06
CA TRP A 25 -5.13 -4.67 -6.29
C TRP A 25 -5.72 -6.05 -5.99
N LYS A 26 -5.07 -7.11 -6.51
CA LYS A 26 -5.48 -8.50 -6.27
C LYS A 26 -5.49 -8.85 -4.79
N ASN A 27 -4.45 -8.46 -4.05
CA ASN A 27 -4.33 -8.77 -2.63
C ASN A 27 -5.31 -7.96 -1.78
N ALA A 28 -5.58 -6.71 -2.15
CA ALA A 28 -6.61 -5.89 -1.50
C ALA A 28 -8.01 -6.50 -1.65
N LEU A 29 -8.40 -6.89 -2.88
CA LEU A 29 -9.69 -7.56 -3.14
C LEU A 29 -9.82 -8.90 -2.41
N ALA A 30 -8.72 -9.64 -2.28
CA ALA A 30 -8.69 -10.90 -1.54
C ALA A 30 -8.67 -10.72 -0.01
N GLY A 31 -8.71 -9.49 0.50
CA GLY A 31 -8.71 -9.20 1.93
C GLY A 31 -7.42 -9.62 2.64
N LYS A 32 -6.29 -9.67 1.93
CA LYS A 32 -5.01 -10.03 2.54
C LYS A 32 -4.52 -8.90 3.45
N SER A 33 -4.00 -9.28 4.62
CA SER A 33 -3.28 -8.34 5.49
C SER A 33 -1.83 -8.21 5.04
N GLY A 34 -1.34 -6.97 4.95
CA GLY A 34 0.07 -6.67 4.77
C GLY A 34 0.83 -6.44 6.09
N ALA A 35 0.16 -6.58 7.24
CA ALA A 35 0.80 -6.38 8.54
C ALA A 35 1.69 -7.57 8.90
N GLY A 36 2.89 -7.29 9.40
CA GLY A 36 3.84 -8.28 9.87
C GLY A 36 4.82 -7.68 10.89
N PRO A 37 5.68 -8.50 11.49
CA PRO A 37 6.71 -8.03 12.41
C PRO A 37 7.63 -7.00 11.75
N ILE A 38 8.08 -6.01 12.53
CA ILE A 38 9.08 -5.04 12.07
C ILE A 38 10.40 -5.76 11.82
N THR A 39 10.96 -5.62 10.63
CA THR A 39 12.25 -6.24 10.24
C THR A 39 13.40 -5.24 10.16
N LEU A 40 13.11 -3.94 10.19
CA LEU A 40 14.12 -2.89 10.00
C LEU A 40 14.91 -2.58 11.28
N PHE A 41 14.30 -2.82 12.44
CA PHE A 41 14.94 -2.65 13.74
C PHE A 41 14.28 -3.54 14.78
N ASP A 42 14.97 -3.76 15.91
CA ASP A 42 14.40 -4.49 17.05
C ASP A 42 13.39 -3.60 17.79
N ALA A 43 12.11 -3.80 17.49
CA ALA A 43 11.02 -3.05 18.07
C ALA A 43 10.78 -3.36 19.56
N SER A 44 11.32 -4.48 20.09
CA SER A 44 11.14 -4.84 21.50
C SER A 44 11.88 -3.91 22.47
N LEU A 45 12.86 -3.16 21.96
CA LEU A 45 13.65 -2.20 22.71
C LEU A 45 12.90 -0.88 22.99
N PHE A 46 11.72 -0.70 22.40
CA PHE A 46 10.94 0.54 22.48
C PHE A 46 9.65 0.34 23.27
N LYS A 47 9.28 1.34 24.07
CA LYS A 47 8.08 1.31 24.91
C LYS A 47 6.81 1.37 24.04
N THR A 48 5.81 0.56 24.39
CA THR A 48 4.46 0.52 23.80
C THR A 48 3.46 1.38 24.57
#